data_AF-A0A536NK25-F1
#
_entry.id   AF-A0A536NK25-F1
#
_cell.length_a   1.000
_cell.length_b   1.000
_cell.length_c   1.000
_cell.angle_alpha   90.00
_cell.angle_beta   90.00
_cell.angle_gamma   90.00
#
_symmetry.space_group_name_H-M   'P 1'
#
loop_
_entity.id
_entity.type
_entity.pdbx_description
1 polymer ?
#
loop_
_entity_poly.entity_id
_entity_poly.type
_entity_poly.pdbx_seq_one_letter_code
_entity_poly.pdbx_strand_id
1 'polypeptide(L)'
;MDNPVRAGEDHPVRRGPILLIGLGALAVVLGILSLASIVRPSIHLSSATSSVTPDRHSIAVASPSVETTLGSRAAQASTAAGAASAGRPGAVAVISIPSIGIHNAPVYDRSTDSKGIMQIAPGFAVTHFALSAPFGDGNAVIYGHDDIQGNIFGRLYDLAPGDTIQVSIGGQMQTYRVTGHQIVLPTDLAVLNPTGDARLTVITCWPFNVDTKRWIVTAIKI
;
A
#
# COMPACT_ATOMS: atom_id res chain seq x y z
N MET A 1 -0.20 -55.99 -50.91
CA MET A 1 -1.07 -54.98 -51.53
C MET A 1 -0.93 -53.71 -50.71
N ASP A 2 -0.01 -52.87 -51.16
CA ASP A 2 0.34 -51.57 -50.60
C ASP A 2 -0.74 -50.54 -50.91
N ASN A 3 -1.04 -49.64 -49.96
CA ASN A 3 -1.77 -48.41 -50.25
C ASN A 3 -1.08 -47.23 -49.54
N PRO A 4 -0.81 -46.11 -50.23
CA PRO A 4 0.29 -45.23 -49.90
C PRO A 4 -0.09 -44.05 -49.00
N VAL A 5 0.96 -43.55 -48.33
CA VAL A 5 1.04 -42.26 -47.64
C VAL A 5 0.72 -41.11 -48.61
N ARG A 6 -0.19 -40.21 -48.23
CA ARG A 6 -0.44 -38.94 -48.95
C ARG A 6 0.20 -37.78 -48.17
N ALA A 7 1.07 -37.07 -48.88
CA ALA A 7 1.83 -35.92 -48.42
C ALA A 7 1.00 -34.62 -48.41
N GLY A 8 1.32 -33.76 -47.44
CA GLY A 8 1.51 -32.30 -47.55
C GLY A 8 0.43 -31.43 -48.20
N GLU A 9 -0.20 -30.59 -47.38
CA GLU A 9 -0.77 -29.30 -47.82
C GLU A 9 -0.20 -28.16 -46.96
N ASP A 10 0.84 -27.52 -47.49
CA ASP A 10 1.42 -26.28 -47.00
C ASP A 10 0.43 -25.12 -47.21
N HIS A 11 -0.01 -24.49 -46.12
CA HIS A 11 -0.84 -23.29 -46.16
C HIS A 11 0.04 -22.01 -46.16
N PRO A 12 -0.11 -21.10 -47.14
CA PRO A 12 0.69 -19.88 -47.19
C PRO A 12 0.24 -18.85 -46.14
N VAL A 13 1.17 -18.43 -45.28
CA VAL A 13 0.99 -17.32 -44.33
C VAL A 13 0.97 -15.99 -45.09
N ARG A 14 -0.21 -15.36 -45.18
CA ARG A 14 -0.36 -13.96 -45.63
C ARG A 14 0.20 -13.00 -44.59
N ARG A 15 1.30 -12.31 -44.91
CA ARG A 15 1.82 -11.16 -44.15
C ARG A 15 1.10 -9.89 -44.62
N GLY A 16 0.32 -9.26 -43.74
CA GLY A 16 -0.27 -7.94 -43.96
C GLY A 16 0.71 -6.80 -43.63
N PRO A 17 0.55 -5.60 -44.22
CA PRO A 17 1.50 -4.51 -44.06
C PRO A 17 1.38 -3.81 -42.70
N ILE A 18 2.55 -3.48 -42.15
CA ILE A 18 2.79 -2.71 -40.93
C ILE A 18 2.44 -1.25 -41.19
N LEU A 19 1.48 -0.70 -40.44
CA LEU A 19 1.11 0.72 -40.50
C LEU A 19 1.88 1.49 -39.41
N LEU A 20 2.91 2.22 -39.82
CA LEU A 20 3.63 3.21 -39.00
C LEU A 20 2.88 4.54 -39.06
N ILE A 21 2.28 4.96 -37.93
CA ILE A 21 1.70 6.30 -37.78
C ILE A 21 2.57 7.12 -36.81
N GLY A 22 3.40 7.98 -37.41
CA GLY A 22 3.38 9.43 -37.19
C GLY A 22 3.63 9.98 -35.79
N LEU A 23 4.84 10.52 -35.60
CA LEU A 23 5.19 11.58 -34.66
C LEU A 23 4.17 12.74 -34.67
N GLY A 24 3.77 13.21 -33.49
CA GLY A 24 3.04 14.48 -33.36
C GLY A 24 2.78 14.88 -31.92
N ALA A 25 3.74 15.58 -31.29
CA ALA A 25 3.49 16.53 -30.20
C ALA A 25 4.78 17.28 -29.84
N LEU A 26 5.21 18.20 -30.71
CA LEU A 26 6.14 19.27 -30.34
C LEU A 26 5.33 20.58 -30.30
N ALA A 27 5.51 21.33 -29.21
CA ALA A 27 5.07 22.71 -28.97
C ALA A 27 3.61 22.94 -28.55
N VAL A 28 3.30 22.73 -27.26
CA VAL A 28 2.58 23.71 -26.41
C VAL A 28 2.92 23.38 -24.95
N VAL A 29 3.79 24.16 -24.30
CA VAL A 29 3.68 24.71 -22.92
C VAL A 29 4.97 25.51 -22.67
N LEU A 30 5.07 26.68 -23.28
CA LEU A 30 5.96 27.74 -22.82
C LEU A 30 5.06 28.89 -22.40
N GLY A 31 5.09 29.20 -21.11
CA GLY A 31 4.47 30.38 -20.54
C GLY A 31 3.26 30.07 -19.66
N ILE A 32 3.51 29.84 -18.38
CA ILE A 32 2.93 30.67 -17.29
C ILE A 32 3.92 30.67 -16.12
N LEU A 33 4.86 31.63 -16.14
CA LEU A 33 5.54 32.10 -14.94
C LEU A 33 4.51 32.95 -14.18
N SER A 34 4.19 32.61 -12.93
CA SER A 34 3.49 33.54 -12.03
C SER A 34 3.97 33.35 -10.60
N LEU A 35 4.61 34.42 -10.13
CA LEU A 35 5.06 34.75 -8.78
C LEU A 35 3.98 34.48 -7.72
N ALA A 36 4.36 33.83 -6.62
CA ALA A 36 3.63 33.95 -5.36
C ALA A 36 4.60 33.92 -4.15
N SER A 37 5.03 35.13 -3.81
CA SER A 37 5.36 35.71 -2.51
C SER A 37 5.71 34.81 -1.30
N ILE A 38 6.91 35.10 -0.80
CA ILE A 38 7.46 34.72 0.51
C ILE A 38 6.57 35.29 1.63
N VAL A 39 5.99 34.42 2.45
CA VAL A 39 5.49 34.79 3.79
C VAL A 39 6.30 33.98 4.80
N ARG A 40 7.18 34.67 5.53
CA ARG A 40 7.92 34.11 6.67
C ARG A 40 7.05 34.23 7.92
N PRO A 41 6.69 33.14 8.60
CA PRO A 41 6.04 33.26 9.90
C PRO A 41 7.10 33.65 10.96
N SER A 42 6.86 34.77 11.63
CA SER A 42 7.60 35.21 12.81
C SER A 42 7.40 34.23 13.95
N ILE A 43 8.44 33.51 14.33
CA ILE A 43 8.43 32.65 15.50
C ILE A 43 8.75 33.52 16.71
N HIS A 44 7.74 33.89 17.49
CA HIS A 44 7.95 34.46 18.82
C HIS A 44 8.35 33.33 19.77
N LEU A 45 9.63 33.26 20.12
CA LEU A 45 10.11 32.43 21.21
C LEU A 45 9.78 33.13 22.53
N SER A 46 8.66 32.75 23.14
CA SER A 46 8.33 33.15 24.51
C SER A 46 9.08 32.24 25.48
N SER A 47 10.21 32.71 26.00
CA SER A 47 10.91 32.09 27.13
C SER A 47 10.16 32.43 28.41
N ALA A 48 9.25 31.54 28.85
CA ALA A 48 8.69 31.61 30.18
C ALA A 48 9.58 30.82 31.15
N THR A 49 10.46 31.55 31.84
CA THR A 49 11.18 31.06 33.02
C THR A 49 10.20 31.09 34.19
N SER A 50 9.76 29.92 34.67
CA SER A 50 9.03 29.82 35.93
C SER A 50 9.88 29.07 36.94
N SER A 51 10.50 29.84 37.84
CA SER A 51 11.03 29.36 39.11
C SER A 51 9.86 29.04 40.04
N VAL A 52 9.64 27.76 40.37
CA VAL A 52 8.73 27.36 41.45
C VAL A 52 9.42 26.31 42.30
N THR A 53 9.81 26.73 43.50
CA THR A 53 10.15 25.89 44.64
C THR A 53 8.88 25.19 45.14
N PRO A 54 8.91 23.90 45.49
CA PRO A 54 7.93 23.36 46.41
C PRO A 54 8.57 22.96 47.74
N ASP A 55 7.95 23.54 48.75
CA ASP A 55 8.04 23.29 50.17
C ASP A 55 7.75 21.83 50.52
N ARG A 56 8.39 21.36 51.60
CA ARG A 56 8.17 20.02 52.17
C ARG A 56 6.88 20.06 52.98
N HIS A 57 5.84 19.33 52.57
CA HIS A 57 4.90 18.76 53.54
C HIS A 57 4.38 17.40 53.04
N SER A 58 4.64 16.40 53.87
CA SER A 58 4.27 15.01 53.73
C SER A 58 2.81 14.82 54.14
N ILE A 59 1.99 14.24 53.27
CA ILE A 59 0.79 13.49 53.67
C ILE A 59 0.73 12.26 52.78
N ALA A 60 0.96 11.10 53.39
CA ALA A 60 0.72 9.80 52.80
C ALA A 60 -0.79 9.62 52.58
N VAL A 61 -1.19 9.43 51.32
CA VAL A 61 -2.51 8.90 50.96
C VAL A 61 -2.27 7.69 50.08
N ALA A 62 -2.60 6.52 50.63
CA ALA A 62 -2.58 5.26 49.91
C ALA A 62 -3.51 5.34 48.68
N SER A 63 -2.94 5.13 47.49
CA SER A 63 -3.70 4.92 46.25
C SER A 63 -3.80 3.41 45.99
N PRO A 64 -5.00 2.86 45.75
CA PRO A 64 -5.15 1.46 45.36
C PRO A 64 -4.68 1.26 43.91
N SER A 65 -4.06 0.12 43.68
CA SER A 65 -3.37 -0.32 42.48
C SER A 65 -4.29 -0.40 41.25
N VAL A 66 -4.19 0.57 40.34
CA VAL A 66 -4.79 0.52 38.99
C VAL A 66 -3.79 0.00 37.93
N GLU A 67 -2.51 -0.15 38.27
CA GLU A 67 -1.45 -0.56 37.34
C GLU A 67 -1.58 -2.00 36.82
N THR A 68 -2.27 -2.89 37.52
CA THR A 68 -2.31 -4.32 37.14
C THR A 68 -3.19 -4.60 35.92
N THR A 69 -4.24 -3.82 35.67
CA THR A 69 -5.16 -4.09 34.56
C THR A 69 -4.63 -3.59 33.21
N LEU A 70 -3.91 -2.45 33.19
CA LEU A 70 -3.32 -1.90 31.97
C LEU A 70 -2.10 -2.72 31.52
N GLY A 71 -1.25 -3.16 32.45
CA GLY A 71 -0.12 -4.04 32.15
C GLY A 71 -0.55 -5.41 31.62
N SER A 72 -1.63 -5.98 32.16
CA SER A 72 -2.18 -7.25 31.69
C SER A 72 -2.80 -7.14 30.29
N ARG A 73 -3.53 -6.05 29.99
CA ARG A 73 -4.07 -5.76 28.66
C ARG A 73 -2.97 -5.50 27.62
N ALA A 74 -1.92 -4.77 27.97
CA ALA A 74 -0.79 -4.51 27.09
C ALA A 74 0.02 -5.80 26.80
N ALA A 75 0.24 -6.64 27.81
CA ALA A 75 0.89 -7.94 27.65
C ALA A 75 0.04 -8.94 26.83
N GLN A 76 -1.30 -8.91 26.98
CA GLN A 76 -2.23 -9.72 26.20
C GLN A 76 -2.38 -9.23 24.76
N ALA A 77 -2.34 -7.91 24.53
CA ALA A 77 -2.28 -7.35 23.19
C ALA A 77 -0.98 -7.71 22.47
N SER A 78 0.15 -7.68 23.18
CA SER A 78 1.48 -8.04 22.62
C SER A 78 1.65 -9.55 22.36
N THR A 79 0.97 -10.42 23.11
CA THR A 79 0.94 -11.87 22.84
C THR A 79 -0.02 -12.24 21.72
N ALA A 80 -1.21 -11.60 21.63
CA ALA A 80 -2.09 -11.70 20.46
C ALA A 80 -1.42 -11.15 19.19
N ALA A 81 -0.51 -10.18 19.36
CA ALA A 81 0.30 -9.63 18.29
C ALA A 81 1.28 -10.59 17.66
N GLY A 82 2.05 -11.26 18.51
CA GLY A 82 2.90 -12.37 18.10
C GLY A 82 2.08 -13.51 17.48
N ALA A 83 0.87 -13.78 17.98
CA ALA A 83 0.04 -14.88 17.48
C ALA A 83 -0.52 -14.65 16.07
N ALA A 84 -0.84 -13.41 15.68
CA ALA A 84 -1.32 -13.11 14.33
C ALA A 84 -0.23 -13.26 13.25
N SER A 85 1.05 -13.10 13.61
CA SER A 85 2.22 -13.37 12.74
C SER A 85 2.85 -14.74 12.99
N ALA A 86 2.44 -15.47 14.04
CA ALA A 86 3.10 -16.68 14.55
C ALA A 86 3.22 -17.84 13.54
N GLY A 87 2.50 -17.80 12.42
CA GLY A 87 2.60 -18.82 11.36
C GLY A 87 3.47 -18.44 10.17
N ARG A 88 3.97 -17.20 10.08
CA ARG A 88 4.63 -16.68 8.87
C ARG A 88 5.84 -15.81 9.22
N PRO A 89 7.03 -16.42 9.35
CA PRO A 89 8.25 -15.70 9.67
C PRO A 89 8.47 -14.50 8.73
N GLY A 90 8.74 -13.34 9.30
CA GLY A 90 8.99 -12.09 8.56
C GLY A 90 7.76 -11.32 8.08
N ALA A 91 6.53 -11.84 8.27
CA ALA A 91 5.33 -11.08 7.97
C ALA A 91 5.11 -9.97 9.02
N VAL A 92 4.85 -8.75 8.55
CA VAL A 92 4.63 -7.57 9.39
C VAL A 92 3.16 -7.32 9.69
N ALA A 93 2.27 -7.83 8.83
CA ALA A 93 0.83 -7.77 9.00
C ALA A 93 0.14 -8.94 8.28
N VAL A 94 -1.17 -9.05 8.49
CA VAL A 94 -2.06 -9.96 7.78
C VAL A 94 -3.22 -9.16 7.21
N ILE A 95 -3.55 -9.36 5.93
CA ILE A 95 -4.60 -8.60 5.24
C ILE A 95 -5.74 -9.50 4.76
N SER A 96 -6.96 -9.00 4.88
CA SER A 96 -8.19 -9.63 4.37
C SER A 96 -9.00 -8.62 3.58
N ILE A 97 -9.47 -9.03 2.40
CA ILE A 97 -10.36 -8.23 1.53
C ILE A 97 -11.51 -9.16 1.10
N PRO A 98 -12.57 -9.27 1.92
CA PRO A 98 -13.60 -10.30 1.75
C PRO A 98 -14.35 -10.24 0.42
N SER A 99 -14.64 -9.03 -0.11
CA SER A 99 -15.40 -8.87 -1.36
C SER A 99 -14.71 -9.48 -2.59
N ILE A 100 -13.39 -9.65 -2.53
CA ILE A 100 -12.59 -10.25 -3.61
C ILE A 100 -11.93 -11.58 -3.19
N GLY A 101 -12.36 -12.16 -2.06
CA GLY A 101 -11.95 -13.49 -1.63
C GLY A 101 -10.52 -13.59 -1.06
N ILE A 102 -9.90 -12.46 -0.69
CA ILE A 102 -8.59 -12.47 -0.03
C ILE A 102 -8.82 -12.68 1.46
N HIS A 103 -8.29 -13.77 1.99
CA HIS A 103 -8.42 -14.11 3.41
C HIS A 103 -7.04 -14.34 4.02
N ASN A 104 -6.72 -13.52 5.02
CA ASN A 104 -5.54 -13.64 5.84
C ASN A 104 -4.25 -13.77 5.02
N ALA A 105 -4.05 -12.96 3.98
CA ALA A 105 -2.80 -12.97 3.21
C ALA A 105 -1.66 -12.33 4.03
N PRO A 106 -0.43 -12.87 4.01
CA PRO A 106 0.69 -12.21 4.67
C PRO A 106 1.07 -10.92 3.98
N VAL A 107 1.48 -9.95 4.79
CA VAL A 107 2.10 -8.71 4.32
C VAL A 107 3.57 -8.73 4.71
N TYR A 108 4.46 -8.46 3.76
CA TYR A 108 5.90 -8.35 4.00
C TYR A 108 6.39 -6.94 3.64
N ASP A 109 7.29 -6.40 4.46
CA ASP A 109 8.00 -5.18 4.09
C ASP A 109 9.01 -5.46 2.99
N ARG A 110 8.98 -4.64 1.94
CA ARG A 110 10.03 -4.59 0.92
C ARG A 110 10.30 -3.13 0.53
N SER A 111 11.49 -2.90 0.00
CA SER A 111 11.91 -1.61 -0.54
C SER A 111 12.25 -1.76 -2.02
N THR A 112 12.97 -0.79 -2.56
CA THR A 112 13.55 -0.85 -3.89
C THR A 112 14.87 -1.63 -3.91
N ASP A 113 15.22 -2.21 -5.06
CA ASP A 113 16.59 -2.66 -5.31
C ASP A 113 17.54 -1.47 -5.55
N SER A 114 18.81 -1.77 -5.86
CA SER A 114 19.84 -0.76 -6.13
C SER A 114 19.57 0.09 -7.37
N LYS A 115 18.62 -0.30 -8.23
CA LYS A 115 18.21 0.45 -9.43
C LYS A 115 16.92 1.25 -9.19
N GLY A 116 16.37 1.22 -7.97
CA GLY A 116 15.13 1.89 -7.63
C GLY A 116 13.87 1.09 -8.00
N ILE A 117 13.98 -0.21 -8.36
CA ILE A 117 12.82 -1.03 -8.71
C ILE A 117 12.19 -1.61 -7.44
N MET A 118 10.91 -1.32 -7.23
CA MET A 118 10.12 -1.84 -6.10
C MET A 118 10.06 -3.37 -6.14
N GLN A 119 10.52 -4.00 -5.06
CA GLN A 119 10.52 -5.45 -4.94
C GLN A 119 9.16 -5.94 -4.44
N ILE A 120 8.59 -6.97 -5.08
CA ILE A 120 7.28 -7.53 -4.74
C ILE A 120 7.49 -8.85 -3.96
N ALA A 121 6.69 -9.07 -2.92
CA ALA A 121 6.66 -10.33 -2.18
C ALA A 121 6.23 -11.50 -3.13
N PRO A 122 6.90 -12.66 -3.05
CA PRO A 122 6.57 -13.79 -3.91
C PRO A 122 5.31 -14.53 -3.44
N GLY A 123 4.66 -15.22 -4.37
CA GLY A 123 3.47 -16.04 -4.10
C GLY A 123 2.26 -15.21 -3.69
N PHE A 124 1.28 -15.87 -3.06
CA PHE A 124 0.05 -15.23 -2.60
C PHE A 124 0.32 -14.37 -1.34
N ALA A 125 1.04 -13.28 -1.53
CA ALA A 125 1.50 -12.39 -0.48
C ALA A 125 1.44 -10.93 -0.93
N VAL A 126 1.19 -10.05 0.02
CA VAL A 126 1.14 -8.60 -0.18
C VAL A 126 2.47 -8.00 0.25
N THR A 127 2.87 -6.95 -0.44
CA THR A 127 4.01 -6.13 -0.06
C THR A 127 3.52 -4.86 0.58
N HIS A 128 4.09 -4.48 1.71
CA HIS A 128 4.02 -3.11 2.21
C HIS A 128 5.30 -2.38 1.77
N PHE A 129 5.15 -1.17 1.22
CA PHE A 129 6.29 -0.38 0.82
C PHE A 129 6.96 0.21 2.05
N ALA A 130 8.15 -0.28 2.40
CA ALA A 130 8.83 0.10 3.62
C ALA A 130 9.21 1.60 3.69
N LEU A 131 9.19 2.32 2.57
CA LEU A 131 9.41 3.76 2.50
C LEU A 131 8.11 4.59 2.55
N SER A 132 6.94 3.93 2.53
CA SER A 132 5.65 4.58 2.76
C SER A 132 5.33 4.67 4.26
N ALA A 133 4.22 5.32 4.60
CA ALA A 133 3.84 5.51 5.99
C ALA A 133 3.41 4.16 6.62
N PRO A 134 3.56 3.96 7.94
CA PRO A 134 3.07 2.77 8.59
C PRO A 134 1.53 2.68 8.50
N PHE A 135 0.99 1.47 8.61
CA PHE A 135 -0.45 1.30 8.64
C PHE A 135 -1.13 2.10 9.76
N GLY A 136 -2.06 2.97 9.36
CA GLY A 136 -2.94 3.70 10.25
C GLY A 136 -2.50 5.13 10.53
N ASP A 137 -1.40 5.58 9.94
CA ASP A 137 -0.90 6.95 10.01
C ASP A 137 -0.33 7.36 8.64
N GLY A 138 -0.91 8.37 8.00
CA GLY A 138 -0.56 8.78 6.63
C GLY A 138 -0.94 7.77 5.54
N ASN A 139 -0.22 7.81 4.41
CA ASN A 139 -0.44 6.93 3.27
C ASN A 139 0.43 5.68 3.35
N ALA A 140 -0.15 4.59 3.85
CA ALA A 140 0.45 3.27 3.75
C ALA A 140 0.22 2.71 2.34
N VAL A 141 1.29 2.29 1.68
CA VAL A 141 1.21 1.77 0.31
C VAL A 141 1.45 0.27 0.33
N ILE A 142 0.52 -0.48 -0.25
CA ILE A 142 0.65 -1.92 -0.45
C ILE A 142 0.52 -2.30 -1.93
N TYR A 143 1.21 -3.36 -2.32
CA TYR A 143 1.22 -3.82 -3.70
C TYR A 143 1.48 -5.31 -3.85
N GLY A 144 1.03 -5.87 -4.97
CA GLY A 144 1.10 -7.30 -5.28
C GLY A 144 0.75 -7.56 -6.74
N HIS A 145 1.03 -8.77 -7.21
CA HIS A 145 0.79 -9.19 -8.60
C HIS A 145 -0.71 -9.35 -8.92
N ASP A 146 -1.10 -9.03 -10.16
CA ASP A 146 -2.44 -9.23 -10.73
C ASP A 146 -2.54 -10.43 -11.68
N ASP A 147 -1.44 -11.05 -12.12
CA ASP A 147 -1.49 -12.15 -13.10
C ASP A 147 -0.51 -13.31 -12.81
N ILE A 148 0.62 -13.03 -12.16
CA ILE A 148 1.66 -14.01 -11.81
C ILE A 148 1.79 -14.21 -10.30
N GLN A 149 2.63 -15.19 -9.92
CA GLN A 149 3.04 -15.42 -8.53
C GLN A 149 1.88 -15.47 -7.54
N GLY A 150 0.91 -16.36 -7.78
CA GLY A 150 -0.26 -16.52 -6.91
C GLY A 150 -1.35 -15.47 -7.13
N ASN A 151 -1.04 -14.35 -7.80
CA ASN A 151 -2.03 -13.39 -8.23
C ASN A 151 -2.92 -12.88 -7.07
N ILE A 152 -2.28 -12.34 -6.04
CA ILE A 152 -2.97 -11.84 -4.84
C ILE A 152 -3.98 -10.72 -5.16
N PHE A 153 -3.71 -9.88 -6.17
CA PHE A 153 -4.53 -8.71 -6.51
C PHE A 153 -5.18 -8.79 -7.89
N GLY A 154 -5.32 -9.99 -8.47
CA GLY A 154 -5.93 -10.18 -9.80
C GLY A 154 -7.42 -9.92 -9.87
N ARG A 155 -8.04 -9.60 -8.74
CA ARG A 155 -9.43 -9.13 -8.66
C ARG A 155 -9.53 -7.75 -8.02
N LEU A 156 -8.44 -7.01 -7.92
CA LEU A 156 -8.44 -5.68 -7.29
C LEU A 156 -9.38 -4.70 -8.02
N TYR A 157 -9.58 -4.89 -9.32
CA TYR A 157 -10.52 -4.11 -10.13
C TYR A 157 -12.01 -4.36 -9.80
N ASP A 158 -12.32 -5.43 -9.07
CA ASP A 158 -13.69 -5.72 -8.61
C ASP A 158 -14.06 -4.92 -7.35
N LEU A 159 -13.08 -4.26 -6.69
CA LEU A 159 -13.37 -3.47 -5.48
C LEU A 159 -14.17 -2.21 -5.78
N ALA A 160 -15.24 -2.02 -5.02
CA ALA A 160 -16.12 -0.87 -5.12
C ALA A 160 -15.99 0.06 -3.90
N PRO A 161 -16.29 1.36 -4.04
CA PRO A 161 -16.47 2.24 -2.89
C PRO A 161 -17.43 1.64 -1.86
N GLY A 162 -17.03 1.64 -0.59
CA GLY A 162 -17.77 1.02 0.50
C GLY A 162 -17.23 -0.34 0.94
N ASP A 163 -16.51 -1.07 0.08
CA ASP A 163 -15.85 -2.32 0.43
C ASP A 163 -14.81 -2.11 1.55
N THR A 164 -14.53 -3.15 2.32
CA THR A 164 -13.60 -3.08 3.45
C THR A 164 -12.32 -3.85 3.19
N ILE A 165 -11.20 -3.24 3.59
CA ILE A 165 -9.89 -3.85 3.67
C ILE A 165 -9.51 -3.91 5.14
N GLN A 166 -9.17 -5.11 5.63
CA GLN A 166 -8.84 -5.36 7.03
C GLN A 166 -7.36 -5.71 7.14
N VAL A 167 -6.63 -4.97 7.97
CA VAL A 167 -5.20 -5.16 8.21
C VAL A 167 -4.99 -5.46 9.69
N SER A 168 -4.56 -6.67 10.01
CA SER A 168 -4.18 -7.10 11.36
C SER A 168 -2.67 -6.92 11.54
N ILE A 169 -2.28 -5.98 12.40
CA ILE A 169 -0.88 -5.68 12.74
C ILE A 169 -0.71 -5.97 14.20
N GLY A 170 0.15 -6.91 14.52
CA GLY A 170 0.29 -7.32 15.91
C GLY A 170 -1.08 -7.59 16.54
N GLY A 171 -1.93 -8.37 15.88
CA GLY A 171 -3.21 -8.83 16.43
C GLY A 171 -4.25 -7.72 16.63
N GLN A 172 -3.88 -6.46 16.38
CA GLN A 172 -4.77 -5.32 16.36
C GLN A 172 -5.31 -5.13 14.94
N MET A 173 -6.62 -5.17 14.81
CA MET A 173 -7.28 -4.99 13.52
C MET A 173 -7.45 -3.50 13.21
N GLN A 174 -7.02 -3.09 12.04
CA GLN A 174 -7.35 -1.80 11.42
C GLN A 174 -8.24 -2.05 10.21
N THR A 175 -9.37 -1.34 10.13
CA THR A 175 -10.31 -1.46 9.00
C THR A 175 -10.25 -0.19 8.17
N TYR A 176 -10.19 -0.37 6.85
CA TYR A 176 -10.22 0.69 5.86
C TYR A 176 -11.43 0.50 4.96
N ARG A 177 -12.06 1.61 4.57
CA ARG A 177 -13.16 1.63 3.61
C ARG A 177 -12.66 2.16 2.26
N VAL A 178 -12.87 1.39 1.21
CA VAL A 178 -12.57 1.79 -0.17
C VAL A 178 -13.38 3.03 -0.52
N THR A 179 -12.70 4.02 -1.11
CA THR A 179 -13.27 5.30 -1.54
C THR A 179 -13.35 5.43 -3.05
N GLY A 180 -12.47 4.73 -3.78
CA GLY A 180 -12.44 4.76 -5.24
C GLY A 180 -11.18 4.13 -5.81
N HIS A 181 -11.04 4.26 -7.12
CA HIS A 181 -9.89 3.78 -7.87
C HIS A 181 -9.46 4.77 -8.95
N GLN A 182 -8.24 4.59 -9.46
CA GLN A 182 -7.72 5.28 -10.63
C GLN A 182 -6.73 4.38 -11.39
N ILE A 183 -6.54 4.65 -12.68
CA ILE A 183 -5.53 3.97 -13.50
C ILE A 183 -4.46 4.99 -13.87
N VAL A 184 -3.20 4.69 -13.55
CA VAL A 184 -2.06 5.59 -13.78
C VAL A 184 -0.95 4.91 -14.56
N LEU A 185 0.00 5.71 -15.07
CA LEU A 185 1.23 5.18 -15.65
C LEU A 185 2.16 4.67 -14.54
N PRO A 186 3.06 3.70 -14.81
CA PRO A 186 4.03 3.22 -13.83
C PRO A 186 4.97 4.32 -13.31
N THR A 187 5.14 5.41 -14.07
CA THR A 187 5.96 6.57 -13.71
C THR A 187 5.22 7.62 -12.89
N ASP A 188 3.92 7.46 -12.65
CA ASP A 188 3.14 8.39 -11.83
C ASP A 188 3.33 8.06 -10.35
N LEU A 189 4.38 8.63 -9.75
CA LEU A 189 4.73 8.39 -8.36
C LEU A 189 3.90 9.22 -7.37
N ALA A 190 3.02 10.11 -7.84
CA ALA A 190 2.23 10.96 -6.95
C ALA A 190 1.29 10.14 -6.04
N VAL A 191 0.89 8.94 -6.46
CA VAL A 191 0.08 8.00 -5.67
C VAL A 191 0.79 7.49 -4.41
N LEU A 192 2.11 7.62 -4.34
CA LEU A 192 2.93 7.21 -3.19
C LEU A 192 3.09 8.32 -2.15
N ASN A 193 2.66 9.55 -2.45
CA ASN A 193 2.91 10.69 -1.59
C ASN A 193 2.27 10.51 -0.21
N PRO A 194 2.90 11.02 0.86
CA PRO A 194 2.29 11.05 2.18
C PRO A 194 0.98 11.83 2.18
N THR A 195 0.07 11.46 3.07
CA THR A 195 -1.20 12.16 3.28
C THR A 195 -1.38 12.49 4.76
N GLY A 196 -2.27 13.43 5.07
CA GLY A 196 -2.60 13.80 6.45
C GLY A 196 -3.70 12.92 7.07
N ASP A 197 -4.36 12.09 6.27
CA ASP A 197 -5.35 11.09 6.70
C ASP A 197 -4.71 9.70 6.80
N ALA A 198 -5.33 8.81 7.57
CA ALA A 198 -4.94 7.40 7.63
C ALA A 198 -5.45 6.67 6.37
N ARG A 199 -4.62 6.65 5.34
CA ARG A 199 -4.93 6.17 4.00
C ARG A 199 -4.19 4.87 3.70
N LEU A 200 -4.87 3.98 2.99
CA LEU A 200 -4.30 2.80 2.38
C LEU A 200 -4.40 2.91 0.86
N THR A 201 -3.26 2.88 0.18
CA THR A 201 -3.18 2.83 -1.28
C THR A 201 -2.78 1.42 -1.71
N VAL A 202 -3.63 0.75 -2.47
CA VAL A 202 -3.43 -0.62 -2.96
C VAL A 202 -3.13 -0.60 -4.44
N ILE A 203 -2.01 -1.17 -4.86
CA ILE A 203 -1.50 -1.07 -6.22
C ILE A 203 -1.34 -2.47 -6.82
N THR A 204 -1.75 -2.62 -8.07
CA THR A 204 -1.38 -3.78 -8.88
C THR A 204 -1.13 -3.39 -10.34
N CYS A 205 -0.60 -4.33 -11.13
CA CYS A 205 -0.40 -4.12 -12.56
C CYS A 205 -1.75 -4.07 -13.30
N TRP A 206 -1.75 -3.48 -14.49
CA TRP A 206 -2.93 -3.38 -15.33
C TRP A 206 -2.53 -3.06 -16.78
N PRO A 207 -3.30 -3.49 -17.79
CA PRO A 207 -4.28 -4.57 -17.75
C PRO A 207 -3.63 -5.93 -17.46
N PHE A 208 -4.44 -6.89 -17.01
CA PHE A 208 -4.04 -8.28 -16.78
C PHE A 208 -3.24 -8.85 -17.96
N ASN A 209 -2.09 -9.50 -17.68
CA ASN A 209 -1.12 -10.02 -18.68
C ASN A 209 -0.46 -8.98 -19.59
N VAL A 210 -0.62 -7.67 -19.31
CA VAL A 210 -0.11 -6.58 -20.18
C VAL A 210 0.74 -5.58 -19.39
N ASP A 211 0.36 -5.26 -18.16
CA ASP A 211 1.18 -4.54 -17.16
C ASP A 211 1.69 -3.14 -17.52
N THR A 212 1.14 -2.54 -18.57
CA THR A 212 1.56 -1.21 -19.06
C THR A 212 1.14 -0.05 -18.16
N LYS A 213 0.24 -0.28 -17.20
CA LYS A 213 -0.35 0.69 -16.28
C LYS A 213 -0.46 0.11 -14.88
N ARG A 214 -0.95 0.91 -13.94
CA ARG A 214 -1.24 0.50 -12.56
C ARG A 214 -2.69 0.75 -12.22
N TRP A 215 -3.34 -0.24 -11.65
CA TRP A 215 -4.64 -0.09 -11.01
C TRP A 215 -4.43 0.27 -9.56
N ILE A 216 -4.98 1.41 -9.14
CA ILE A 216 -4.79 1.98 -7.81
C ILE A 216 -6.14 2.04 -7.12
N VAL A 217 -6.26 1.40 -5.95
CA VAL A 217 -7.42 1.55 -5.06
C VAL A 217 -7.01 2.39 -3.87
N THR A 218 -7.85 3.34 -3.48
CA THR A 218 -7.65 4.17 -2.29
C THR A 218 -8.71 3.86 -1.25
N ALA A 219 -8.29 3.63 -0.01
CA ALA A 219 -9.16 3.37 1.13
C ALA A 219 -8.77 4.23 2.35
N ILE A 220 -9.73 4.62 3.17
CA ILE A 220 -9.51 5.44 4.37
C ILE A 220 -9.89 4.64 5.61
N LYS A 221 -9.09 4.75 6.67
CA LYS A 221 -9.35 4.08 7.95
C LYS A 221 -10.68 4.54 8.56
N ILE A 222 -11.44 3.61 9.10
CA ILE A 222 -12.73 3.85 9.78
C ILE A 222 -12.69 3.46 11.27
#